data_AF-A0A4P6JT27-F1
#
_entry.id   AF-A0A4P6JT27-F1
#
_cell.length_a   1.000
_cell.length_b   1.000
_cell.length_c   1.000
_cell.angle_alpha   90.00
_cell.angle_beta   90.00
_cell.angle_gamma   90.00
#
_symmetry.space_group_name_H-M   'P 1'
#
loop_
_entity.id
_entity.type
_entity.pdbx_description
1 polymer ?
#
loop_
_entity_poly.entity_id
_entity_poly.type
_entity_poly.pdbx_seq_one_letter_code
_entity_poly.pdbx_strand_id
1 'polypeptide(L)'
;MIVKFLVRRGILPVLMLIIAGALFIAACSPIGTASTSKKTTSLSSTVINANAVLKHTPVGTADLAWEPGAHALTVKIGLTGLAPKSSYPAYIYAGSCKAPGKLMYTLSVITADDAGAATSTSTVKDVAGGIPADGWHLLVDSAQSASGDKAMPIACGNVSNPNPSATVAHKVQIILANTSAPDQSASGVAQLVLTNGKLTVSLSMSGLAPASSHGADIHLGTCDSQGKVLYTLKELKADSAGKASSTTTLNDVHTLPANGWYISVHSAVQATAQAAADPVACGDVIVSHS
;
A
#
# COMPACT_ATOMS: atom_id res chain seq x y z
N MET A 1 -42.11 26.11 -2.56
CA MET A 1 -41.70 27.03 -3.63
C MET A 1 -40.76 26.27 -4.55
N ILE A 2 -41.22 25.97 -5.76
CA ILE A 2 -40.54 25.12 -6.76
C ILE A 2 -39.90 26.05 -7.78
N VAL A 3 -38.61 25.90 -8.07
CA VAL A 3 -38.01 26.47 -9.29
C VAL A 3 -37.20 25.37 -9.98
N LYS A 4 -37.79 24.82 -11.04
CA LYS A 4 -37.16 23.91 -12.01
C LYS A 4 -36.36 24.76 -13.00
N PHE A 5 -35.07 24.48 -13.17
CA PHE A 5 -34.29 24.98 -14.30
C PHE A 5 -34.26 23.93 -15.41
N LEU A 6 -34.82 24.30 -16.56
CA LEU A 6 -34.82 23.61 -17.84
C LEU A 6 -33.87 24.36 -18.77
N VAL A 7 -32.79 23.74 -19.23
CA VAL A 7 -31.99 24.22 -20.39
C VAL A 7 -31.49 22.97 -21.14
N ARG A 8 -32.22 22.51 -22.16
CA ARG A 8 -32.13 22.79 -23.61
C ARG A 8 -31.07 21.94 -24.33
N ARG A 9 -31.59 20.93 -25.05
CA ARG A 9 -30.93 20.03 -26.00
C ARG A 9 -30.30 20.80 -27.16
N GLY A 10 -29.08 20.44 -27.54
CA GLY A 10 -28.46 20.76 -28.82
C GLY A 10 -28.13 19.48 -29.58
N ILE A 11 -28.84 19.22 -30.68
CA ILE A 11 -28.55 18.19 -31.68
C ILE A 11 -27.99 18.94 -32.89
N LEU A 12 -26.83 18.51 -33.42
CA LEU A 12 -26.36 18.91 -34.74
C LEU A 12 -26.00 17.65 -35.55
N PRO A 13 -26.64 17.43 -36.71
CA PRO A 13 -26.19 16.46 -37.70
C PRO A 13 -25.38 17.18 -38.79
N VAL A 14 -24.28 16.57 -39.27
CA VAL A 14 -23.66 16.94 -40.54
C VAL A 14 -23.40 15.69 -41.38
N LEU A 15 -23.68 15.89 -42.66
CA LEU A 15 -24.04 14.99 -43.73
C LEU A 15 -22.86 14.83 -44.71
N MET A 16 -22.73 13.62 -45.30
CA MET A 16 -22.21 13.21 -46.63
C MET A 16 -20.97 13.87 -47.29
N LEU A 17 -20.09 13.02 -47.87
CA LEU A 17 -19.85 12.81 -49.33
C LEU A 17 -18.78 11.70 -49.50
N ILE A 18 -19.06 10.49 -50.00
CA ILE A 18 -19.05 10.02 -51.42
C ILE A 18 -17.90 10.55 -52.28
N ILE A 19 -16.90 9.69 -52.56
CA ILE A 19 -16.14 9.68 -53.83
C ILE A 19 -16.03 8.22 -54.30
N ALA A 20 -16.62 7.95 -55.47
CA ALA A 20 -16.42 6.76 -56.28
C ALA A 20 -15.38 7.09 -57.37
N GLY A 21 -14.49 6.14 -57.67
CA GLY A 21 -13.50 6.25 -58.74
C GLY A 21 -13.06 4.86 -59.23
N ALA A 22 -13.65 4.46 -60.35
CA ALA A 22 -13.26 3.39 -61.27
C ALA A 22 -11.85 3.67 -61.89
N LEU A 23 -11.08 2.82 -62.59
CA LEU A 23 -11.28 1.58 -63.34
C LEU A 23 -9.88 1.02 -63.79
N PHE A 24 -9.80 -0.30 -64.04
CA PHE A 24 -8.81 -1.16 -64.78
C PHE A 24 -7.38 -0.72 -65.14
N ILE A 25 -6.40 -1.62 -64.90
CA ILE A 25 -5.53 -2.20 -65.97
C ILE A 25 -5.20 -3.68 -65.62
N ALA A 26 -5.40 -4.58 -66.59
CA ALA A 26 -5.00 -5.98 -66.57
C ALA A 26 -3.56 -6.14 -67.09
N ALA A 27 -2.77 -7.03 -66.47
CA ALA A 27 -1.50 -7.51 -67.03
C ALA A 27 -1.31 -9.01 -66.72
N CYS A 28 -0.96 -9.77 -67.76
CA CYS A 28 -0.76 -11.21 -67.76
C CYS A 28 0.68 -11.63 -67.38
N SER A 29 0.75 -12.75 -66.64
CA SER A 29 1.80 -13.82 -66.65
C SER A 29 3.20 -13.49 -66.09
N PRO A 30 3.99 -14.46 -65.55
CA PRO A 30 3.92 -15.91 -65.76
C PRO A 30 3.85 -16.79 -64.49
N ILE A 31 3.53 -18.07 -64.73
CA ILE A 31 3.52 -19.18 -63.79
C ILE A 31 4.94 -19.41 -63.27
N GLY A 32 5.18 -19.11 -61.99
CA GLY A 32 6.31 -19.58 -61.21
C GLY A 32 5.78 -20.45 -60.08
N THR A 33 6.15 -21.73 -60.08
CA THR A 33 5.95 -22.66 -58.96
C THR A 33 6.75 -22.17 -57.75
N ALA A 34 6.17 -21.25 -56.98
CA ALA A 34 6.66 -20.85 -55.68
C ALA A 34 6.16 -21.86 -54.65
N SER A 35 7.09 -22.66 -54.14
CA SER A 35 6.92 -23.47 -52.94
C SER A 35 6.30 -22.61 -51.85
N THR A 36 5.04 -22.89 -51.49
CA THR A 36 4.36 -22.33 -50.31
C THR A 36 5.08 -22.84 -49.07
N SER A 37 6.22 -22.24 -48.74
CA SER A 37 6.65 -22.17 -47.36
C SER A 37 5.56 -21.39 -46.65
N LYS A 38 4.72 -22.09 -45.89
CA LYS A 38 3.88 -21.48 -44.86
C LYS A 38 4.85 -20.70 -43.97
N LYS A 39 4.95 -19.40 -44.20
CA LYS A 39 5.55 -18.47 -43.27
C LYS A 39 4.65 -18.54 -42.05
N THR A 40 5.01 -19.41 -41.10
CA THR A 40 4.45 -19.42 -39.77
C THR A 40 4.71 -18.02 -39.24
N THR A 41 3.69 -17.17 -39.27
CA THR A 41 3.69 -15.91 -38.55
C THR A 41 3.87 -16.31 -37.10
N SER A 42 5.12 -16.27 -36.60
CA SER A 42 5.31 -16.34 -35.16
C SER A 42 4.60 -15.11 -34.64
N LEU A 43 3.49 -15.34 -33.94
CA LEU A 43 2.94 -14.32 -33.08
C LEU A 43 4.08 -13.97 -32.14
N SER A 44 4.73 -12.83 -32.36
CA SER A 44 5.65 -12.27 -31.41
C SER A 44 4.80 -11.99 -30.19
N SER A 45 4.83 -12.90 -29.23
CA SER A 45 4.13 -12.73 -27.97
C SER A 45 4.78 -11.55 -27.28
N THR A 46 4.08 -10.43 -27.22
CA THR A 46 4.52 -9.29 -26.43
C THR A 46 4.63 -9.75 -24.98
N VAL A 47 5.86 -9.78 -24.48
CA VAL A 47 6.17 -10.06 -23.07
C VAL A 47 6.30 -8.71 -22.40
N ILE A 48 5.48 -8.46 -21.37
CA ILE A 48 5.57 -7.25 -20.55
C ILE A 48 6.11 -7.66 -19.18
N ASN A 49 7.17 -7.01 -18.74
CA ASN A 49 7.78 -7.24 -17.42
C ASN A 49 7.48 -6.06 -16.49
N ALA A 50 7.16 -6.36 -15.24
CA ALA A 50 7.07 -5.36 -14.18
C ALA A 50 7.66 -5.92 -12.88
N ASN A 51 7.96 -5.02 -11.96
CA ASN A 51 8.48 -5.37 -10.66
C ASN A 51 7.82 -4.52 -9.57
N ALA A 52 7.82 -5.03 -8.35
CA ALA A 52 7.50 -4.27 -7.15
C ALA A 52 8.58 -4.55 -6.09
N VAL A 53 9.03 -3.50 -5.40
CA VAL A 53 9.87 -3.63 -4.20
C VAL A 53 8.96 -3.43 -2.99
N LEU A 54 8.78 -4.49 -2.22
CA LEU A 54 7.89 -4.49 -1.07
C LEU A 54 8.68 -4.05 0.17
N LYS A 55 8.15 -3.05 0.88
CA LYS A 55 8.69 -2.53 2.14
C LYS A 55 7.64 -2.63 3.24
N HIS A 56 8.11 -2.60 4.49
CA HIS A 56 7.26 -2.54 5.67
C HIS A 56 6.19 -1.44 5.55
N THR A 57 5.00 -1.75 6.03
CA THR A 57 3.86 -0.85 6.19
C THR A 57 3.08 -1.25 7.45
N PRO A 58 2.43 -0.34 8.19
CA PRO A 58 2.29 1.10 7.94
C PRO A 58 3.55 1.92 8.28
N VAL A 59 3.61 3.13 7.72
CA VAL A 59 4.61 4.16 8.02
C VAL A 59 3.96 5.53 8.13
N GLY A 60 4.66 6.48 8.72
CA GLY A 60 4.23 7.88 8.70
C GLY A 60 4.99 8.76 9.67
N THR A 61 4.30 9.75 10.23
CA THR A 61 4.91 10.75 11.11
C THR A 61 3.97 11.13 12.25
N ALA A 62 4.53 11.64 13.34
CA ALA A 62 3.75 12.37 14.33
C ALA A 62 4.39 13.71 14.69
N ASP A 63 3.57 14.74 14.75
CA ASP A 63 3.94 16.07 15.23
C ASP A 63 3.48 16.22 16.68
N LEU A 64 4.43 16.43 17.58
CA LEU A 64 4.20 16.73 18.98
C LEU A 64 4.39 18.23 19.17
N ALA A 65 3.43 18.91 19.79
CA ALA A 65 3.48 20.32 20.11
C ALA A 65 3.09 20.54 21.56
N TRP A 66 3.96 21.15 22.35
CA TRP A 66 3.68 21.42 23.75
C TRP A 66 3.56 22.92 24.02
N GLU A 67 2.52 23.28 24.78
CA GLU A 67 2.19 24.66 25.15
C GLU A 67 2.30 24.86 26.68
N PRO A 68 3.27 25.66 27.17
CA PRO A 68 3.55 25.82 28.60
C PRO A 68 2.38 26.41 29.37
N GLY A 69 1.73 27.44 28.83
CA GLY A 69 0.64 28.15 29.52
C GLY A 69 -0.60 27.27 29.74
N ALA A 70 -0.77 26.23 28.93
CA ALA A 70 -1.89 25.29 29.03
C ALA A 70 -1.48 23.94 29.67
N HIS A 71 -0.19 23.72 29.92
CA HIS A 71 0.38 22.41 30.26
C HIS A 71 -0.15 21.29 29.35
N ALA A 72 -0.25 21.59 28.04
CA ALA A 72 -0.95 20.73 27.09
C ALA A 72 0.02 20.26 25.99
N LEU A 73 0.02 18.95 25.76
CA LEU A 73 0.68 18.31 24.62
C LEU A 73 -0.36 17.97 23.57
N THR A 74 -0.22 18.55 22.38
CA THR A 74 -0.96 18.14 21.18
C THR A 74 -0.12 17.16 20.39
N VAL A 75 -0.70 16.01 20.04
CA VAL A 75 -0.06 14.97 19.23
C VAL A 75 -0.90 14.76 17.99
N LYS A 76 -0.35 15.09 16.81
CA LYS A 76 -0.98 14.81 15.52
C LYS A 76 -0.23 13.67 14.85
N ILE A 77 -0.93 12.58 14.57
CA ILE A 77 -0.37 11.40 13.90
C ILE A 77 -0.90 11.36 12.47
N GLY A 78 -0.04 11.07 11.50
CA GLY A 78 -0.40 10.73 10.13
C GLY A 78 0.24 9.41 9.73
N LEU A 79 -0.54 8.48 9.20
CA LEU A 79 -0.08 7.17 8.72
C LEU A 79 -0.68 6.85 7.36
N THR A 80 0.07 6.10 6.54
CA THR A 80 -0.43 5.42 5.34
C THR A 80 -0.18 3.93 5.44
N GLY A 81 -0.86 3.17 4.57
CA GLY A 81 -0.61 1.74 4.45
C GLY A 81 -1.25 0.89 5.55
N LEU A 82 -2.27 1.43 6.24
CA LEU A 82 -3.12 0.70 7.18
C LEU A 82 -4.17 -0.11 6.43
N ALA A 83 -4.79 -1.11 7.08
CA ALA A 83 -5.97 -1.75 6.49
C ALA A 83 -7.08 -0.69 6.31
N PRO A 84 -7.84 -0.66 5.20
CA PRO A 84 -8.94 0.31 5.05
C PRO A 84 -10.04 0.13 6.12
N LYS A 85 -10.67 1.23 6.54
CA LYS A 85 -11.83 1.26 7.49
C LYS A 85 -11.56 0.59 8.84
N SER A 86 -10.35 0.72 9.32
CA SER A 86 -9.82 0.00 10.46
C SER A 86 -9.45 0.98 11.58
N SER A 87 -9.27 0.50 12.81
CA SER A 87 -8.95 1.33 13.98
C SER A 87 -7.75 0.81 14.77
N TYR A 88 -6.83 1.70 15.14
CA TYR A 88 -5.57 1.37 15.81
C TYR A 88 -5.36 2.23 17.05
N PRO A 89 -5.12 1.63 18.22
CA PRO A 89 -4.77 2.40 19.40
C PRO A 89 -3.34 2.94 19.30
N ALA A 90 -3.11 4.11 19.90
CA ALA A 90 -1.81 4.76 19.92
C ALA A 90 -1.47 5.27 21.32
N TYR A 91 -0.19 5.27 21.64
CA TYR A 91 0.31 5.55 22.99
C TYR A 91 1.65 6.28 22.95
N ILE A 92 1.96 6.99 24.03
CA ILE A 92 3.32 7.42 24.35
C ILE A 92 3.79 6.63 25.58
N TYR A 93 4.94 6.00 25.46
CA TYR A 93 5.61 5.28 26.54
C TYR A 93 6.94 5.95 26.87
N ALA A 94 7.40 5.80 28.11
CA ALA A 94 8.78 6.10 28.49
C ALA A 94 9.76 5.11 27.83
N GLY A 95 11.04 5.44 27.79
CA GLY A 95 12.08 4.62 27.16
C GLY A 95 12.15 4.83 25.63
N SER A 96 12.37 3.75 24.90
CA SER A 96 12.53 3.76 23.44
C SER A 96 11.77 2.62 22.78
N CYS A 97 11.59 2.68 21.45
CA CYS A 97 11.00 1.59 20.66
C CYS A 97 11.64 0.22 20.90
N LYS A 98 12.94 0.17 21.25
CA LYS A 98 13.66 -1.08 21.52
C LYS A 98 13.60 -1.53 22.98
N ALA A 99 13.28 -0.61 23.88
CA ALA A 99 13.18 -0.86 25.31
C ALA A 99 12.02 -0.04 25.88
N PRO A 100 10.77 -0.51 25.69
CA PRO A 100 9.60 0.19 26.17
C PRO A 100 9.56 0.23 27.70
N GLY A 101 9.26 1.40 28.23
CA GLY A 101 9.09 1.64 29.66
C GLY A 101 7.61 1.74 30.04
N LYS A 102 7.34 2.57 31.06
CA LYS A 102 5.97 2.81 31.56
C LYS A 102 5.13 3.56 30.53
N LEU A 103 3.84 3.21 30.41
CA LEU A 103 2.85 4.00 29.68
C LEU A 103 2.77 5.42 30.27
N MET A 104 2.97 6.43 29.44
CA MET A 104 2.86 7.83 29.81
C MET A 104 1.47 8.37 29.47
N TYR A 105 1.06 8.20 28.21
CA TYR A 105 -0.18 8.77 27.69
C TYR A 105 -0.89 7.83 26.72
N THR A 106 -2.21 7.73 26.87
CA THR A 106 -3.09 7.14 25.87
C THR A 106 -3.53 8.22 24.90
N LEU A 107 -3.45 7.94 23.60
CA LEU A 107 -3.84 8.85 22.55
C LEU A 107 -5.20 8.44 21.95
N SER A 108 -5.82 9.36 21.21
CA SER A 108 -6.99 9.09 20.41
C SER A 108 -6.71 7.98 19.40
N VAL A 109 -7.65 7.04 19.29
CA VAL A 109 -7.61 5.96 18.30
C VAL A 109 -7.44 6.55 16.89
N ILE A 110 -6.57 5.91 16.11
CA ILE A 110 -6.33 6.23 14.71
C ILE A 110 -7.32 5.43 13.89
N THR A 111 -8.12 6.10 13.07
CA THR A 111 -9.06 5.43 12.15
C THR A 111 -8.62 5.63 10.71
N ALA A 112 -8.38 4.54 10.00
CA ALA A 112 -8.02 4.56 8.59
C ALA A 112 -9.26 4.81 7.72
N ASP A 113 -9.08 5.59 6.67
CA ASP A 113 -10.08 5.83 5.64
C ASP A 113 -10.18 4.65 4.66
N ASP A 114 -10.96 4.84 3.59
CA ASP A 114 -11.19 3.83 2.55
C ASP A 114 -9.92 3.49 1.74
N ALA A 115 -8.88 4.32 1.82
CA ALA A 115 -7.60 4.17 1.14
C ALA A 115 -6.46 3.75 2.07
N GLY A 116 -6.75 3.44 3.35
CA GLY A 116 -5.74 3.03 4.33
C GLY A 116 -4.86 4.17 4.84
N ALA A 117 -5.26 5.42 4.62
CA ALA A 117 -4.62 6.61 5.19
C ALA A 117 -5.35 7.04 6.46
N ALA A 118 -4.63 7.62 7.41
CA ALA A 118 -5.23 8.09 8.65
C ALA A 118 -4.56 9.34 9.18
N THR A 119 -5.36 10.23 9.77
CA THR A 119 -4.87 11.30 10.63
C THR A 119 -5.62 11.30 11.95
N SER A 120 -4.91 11.39 13.07
CA SER A 120 -5.50 11.52 14.42
C SER A 120 -4.87 12.70 15.14
N THR A 121 -5.64 13.36 16.01
CA THR A 121 -5.13 14.43 16.87
C THR A 121 -5.59 14.19 18.31
N SER A 122 -4.64 14.20 19.23
CA SER A 122 -4.86 14.06 20.67
C SER A 122 -4.40 15.31 21.39
N THR A 123 -5.11 15.71 22.44
CA THR A 123 -4.64 16.73 23.38
C THR A 123 -4.55 16.11 24.77
N VAL A 124 -3.33 15.99 25.28
CA VAL A 124 -3.02 15.48 26.60
C VAL A 124 -2.82 16.67 27.53
N LYS A 125 -3.57 16.71 28.63
CA LYS A 125 -3.47 17.76 29.65
C LYS A 125 -2.45 17.39 30.73
N ASP A 126 -2.10 18.37 31.56
CA ASP A 126 -1.26 18.20 32.75
C ASP A 126 0.16 17.67 32.43
N VAL A 127 0.68 18.03 31.27
CA VAL A 127 2.07 17.75 30.87
C VAL A 127 2.95 18.88 31.38
N ALA A 128 3.52 18.72 32.57
CA ALA A 128 4.26 19.80 33.23
C ALA A 128 5.67 20.06 32.65
N GLY A 129 6.36 19.02 32.17
CA GLY A 129 7.78 19.07 31.82
C GLY A 129 8.12 19.38 30.36
N GLY A 130 7.13 19.63 29.51
CA GLY A 130 7.33 19.72 28.07
C GLY A 130 7.60 18.38 27.40
N ILE A 131 8.00 18.43 26.13
CA ILE A 131 8.50 17.27 25.38
C ILE A 131 9.96 17.05 25.79
N PRO A 132 10.35 15.90 26.34
CA PRO A 132 11.71 15.66 26.80
C PRO A 132 12.69 15.55 25.63
N ALA A 133 13.99 15.72 25.91
CA ALA A 133 15.07 15.54 24.93
C ALA A 133 15.01 14.15 24.27
N ASP A 134 14.81 13.14 25.09
CA ASP A 134 14.72 11.73 24.76
C ASP A 134 13.86 10.99 25.80
N GLY A 135 13.87 9.66 25.76
CA GLY A 135 13.23 8.84 26.79
C GLY A 135 11.71 8.74 26.67
N TRP A 136 11.11 9.27 25.60
CA TRP A 136 9.76 8.94 25.15
C TRP A 136 9.80 8.28 23.76
N HIS A 137 8.81 7.43 23.48
CA HIS A 137 8.51 6.98 22.13
C HIS A 137 7.00 6.89 21.93
N LEU A 138 6.57 7.10 20.70
CA LEU A 138 5.20 6.89 20.26
C LEU A 138 5.08 5.50 19.65
N LEU A 139 4.03 4.78 20.02
CA LEU A 139 3.73 3.43 19.59
C LEU A 139 2.31 3.39 19.00
N VAL A 140 2.15 2.73 17.88
CA VAL A 140 0.85 2.37 17.31
C VAL A 140 0.78 0.86 17.29
N ASP A 141 -0.25 0.29 17.93
CA ASP A 141 -0.46 -1.15 17.91
C ASP A 141 -1.48 -1.52 16.83
N SER A 142 -1.43 -2.79 16.40
CA SER A 142 -2.44 -3.43 15.57
C SER A 142 -3.83 -3.31 16.20
N ALA A 143 -4.86 -3.60 15.42
CA ALA A 143 -6.18 -3.86 15.98
C ALA A 143 -6.09 -4.95 17.05
N GLN A 144 -6.96 -4.89 18.07
CA GLN A 144 -7.20 -6.07 18.88
C GLN A 144 -7.78 -7.18 17.99
N SER A 145 -7.19 -8.36 18.04
CA SER A 145 -7.72 -9.53 17.36
C SER A 145 -9.09 -9.91 17.95
N ALA A 146 -9.97 -10.48 17.12
CA ALA A 146 -11.23 -11.07 17.59
C ALA A 146 -11.03 -12.23 18.59
N SER A 147 -9.82 -12.83 18.63
CA SER A 147 -9.42 -13.86 19.59
C SER A 147 -8.95 -13.31 20.95
N GLY A 148 -8.86 -11.99 21.12
CA GLY A 148 -8.36 -11.37 22.36
C GLY A 148 -6.83 -11.42 22.51
N ASP A 149 -6.11 -11.76 21.44
CA ASP A 149 -4.65 -11.67 21.42
C ASP A 149 -4.20 -10.22 21.66
N LYS A 150 -3.05 -10.07 22.33
CA LYS A 150 -2.49 -8.75 22.60
C LYS A 150 -2.22 -8.02 21.29
N ALA A 151 -2.67 -6.77 21.23
CA ALA A 151 -2.30 -5.86 20.15
C ALA A 151 -0.77 -5.80 20.03
N MET A 152 -0.28 -5.83 18.80
CA MET A 152 1.14 -5.91 18.49
C MET A 152 1.63 -4.56 17.96
N PRO A 153 2.82 -4.07 18.34
CA PRO A 153 3.35 -2.83 17.80
C PRO A 153 3.56 -2.89 16.28
N ILE A 154 2.86 -2.05 15.51
CA ILE A 154 2.98 -2.00 14.04
C ILE A 154 3.76 -0.78 13.54
N ALA A 155 3.81 0.28 14.34
CA ALA A 155 4.67 1.43 14.05
C ALA A 155 5.21 2.04 15.34
N CYS A 156 6.45 2.53 15.29
CA CYS A 156 7.08 3.20 16.43
C CYS A 156 8.01 4.34 15.99
N GLY A 157 8.12 5.37 16.83
CA GLY A 157 9.06 6.47 16.66
C GLY A 157 9.59 6.97 17.99
N ASN A 158 10.91 7.04 18.14
CA ASN A 158 11.54 7.65 19.32
C ASN A 158 11.43 9.17 19.25
N VAL A 159 11.12 9.80 20.39
CA VAL A 159 11.19 11.25 20.52
C VAL A 159 12.66 11.66 20.60
N SER A 160 13.03 12.64 19.78
CA SER A 160 14.30 13.34 19.85
C SER A 160 14.02 14.85 19.77
N ASN A 161 14.05 15.51 20.92
CA ASN A 161 13.83 16.95 21.03
C ASN A 161 15.17 17.66 21.25
N PRO A 162 15.69 18.40 20.25
CA PRO A 162 16.94 19.13 20.42
C PRO A 162 16.82 20.35 21.35
N ASN A 163 15.59 20.82 21.63
CA ASN A 163 15.34 22.04 22.39
C ASN A 163 14.23 21.82 23.44
N PRO A 164 14.43 20.92 24.43
CA PRO A 164 13.45 20.71 25.49
C PRO A 164 13.31 21.97 26.36
N SER A 165 12.08 22.34 26.71
CA SER A 165 11.82 23.46 27.60
C SER A 165 10.53 23.27 28.38
N ALA A 166 10.54 23.59 29.68
CA ALA A 166 9.35 23.59 30.52
C ALA A 166 8.68 24.98 30.59
N THR A 167 9.13 25.96 29.82
CA THR A 167 8.63 27.34 29.89
C THR A 167 8.37 27.96 28.53
N VAL A 168 8.84 27.35 27.44
CA VAL A 168 8.70 27.84 26.07
C VAL A 168 7.97 26.80 25.23
N ALA A 169 7.01 27.25 24.42
CA ALA A 169 6.33 26.39 23.46
C ALA A 169 7.31 25.81 22.44
N HIS A 170 7.19 24.53 22.16
CA HIS A 170 8.09 23.85 21.23
C HIS A 170 7.40 22.67 20.55
N LYS A 171 7.96 22.26 19.40
CA LYS A 171 7.42 21.20 18.56
C LYS A 171 8.52 20.25 18.12
N VAL A 172 8.17 18.98 17.98
CA VAL A 172 9.03 17.91 17.51
C VAL A 172 8.25 17.05 16.53
N GLN A 173 8.86 16.73 15.40
CA GLN A 173 8.34 15.71 14.49
C GLN A 173 9.11 14.41 14.70
N ILE A 174 8.39 13.30 14.77
CA ILE A 174 8.96 11.95 14.80
C ILE A 174 8.51 11.15 13.58
N ILE A 175 9.39 10.30 13.07
CA ILE A 175 9.07 9.33 12.03
C ILE A 175 8.56 8.06 12.72
N LEU A 176 7.41 7.57 12.26
CA LEU A 176 6.85 6.29 12.65
C LEU A 176 7.23 5.27 11.58
N ALA A 177 8.01 4.28 11.98
CA ALA A 177 8.50 3.22 11.11
C ALA A 177 8.31 1.85 11.77
N ASN A 178 8.88 0.81 11.17
CA ASN A 178 8.79 -0.54 11.66
C ASN A 178 9.23 -0.74 13.12
N THR A 179 8.72 -1.80 13.72
CA THR A 179 9.12 -2.28 15.05
C THR A 179 9.91 -3.59 14.95
N SER A 180 10.30 -4.16 16.08
CA SER A 180 10.89 -5.50 16.15
C SER A 180 9.86 -6.61 16.36
N ALA A 181 8.58 -6.29 16.34
CA ALA A 181 7.53 -7.28 16.48
C ALA A 181 7.44 -8.16 15.21
N PRO A 182 6.86 -9.38 15.31
CA PRO A 182 6.62 -10.24 14.15
C PRO A 182 6.03 -9.47 12.96
N ASP A 183 6.43 -9.86 11.75
CA ASP A 183 6.05 -9.22 10.47
C ASP A 183 6.51 -7.77 10.24
N GLN A 184 6.94 -7.03 11.27
CA GLN A 184 7.22 -5.61 11.10
C GLN A 184 8.56 -5.36 10.39
N SER A 185 9.34 -6.41 10.12
CA SER A 185 10.51 -6.33 9.24
C SER A 185 10.24 -6.82 7.82
N ALA A 186 8.99 -7.13 7.49
CA ALA A 186 8.62 -7.73 6.21
C ALA A 186 9.05 -6.86 5.03
N SER A 187 9.77 -7.46 4.10
CA SER A 187 10.21 -6.83 2.87
C SER A 187 10.52 -7.88 1.81
N GLY A 188 10.53 -7.47 0.56
CA GLY A 188 10.78 -8.39 -0.53
C GLY A 188 10.65 -7.78 -1.91
N VAL A 189 10.52 -8.65 -2.90
CA VAL A 189 10.37 -8.29 -4.29
C VAL A 189 9.30 -9.15 -4.95
N ALA A 190 8.58 -8.56 -5.89
CA ALA A 190 7.69 -9.27 -6.79
C ALA A 190 8.13 -9.02 -8.23
N GLN A 191 8.15 -10.08 -9.04
CA GLN A 191 8.37 -10.03 -10.48
C GLN A 191 7.09 -10.45 -11.19
N LEU A 192 6.68 -9.66 -12.17
CA LEU A 192 5.46 -9.83 -12.93
C LEU A 192 5.82 -9.98 -14.40
N VAL A 193 5.34 -11.05 -15.02
CA VAL A 193 5.55 -11.32 -16.45
C VAL A 193 4.20 -11.61 -17.08
N LEU A 194 3.76 -10.71 -17.96
CA LEU A 194 2.56 -10.90 -18.76
C LEU A 194 2.93 -11.37 -20.17
N THR A 195 2.46 -12.56 -20.53
CA THR A 195 2.66 -13.15 -21.86
C THR A 195 1.37 -13.82 -22.32
N ASN A 196 0.86 -13.44 -23.50
CA ASN A 196 -0.31 -14.08 -24.13
C ASN A 196 -1.55 -14.21 -23.20
N GLY A 197 -1.90 -13.15 -22.48
CA GLY A 197 -3.05 -13.17 -21.57
C GLY A 197 -2.79 -13.85 -20.22
N LYS A 198 -1.57 -14.32 -19.97
CA LYS A 198 -1.18 -15.02 -18.75
C LYS A 198 -0.19 -14.18 -17.95
N LEU A 199 -0.61 -13.71 -16.78
CA LEU A 199 0.25 -12.98 -15.85
C LEU A 199 0.84 -13.97 -14.84
N THR A 200 2.16 -14.09 -14.82
CA THR A 200 2.90 -14.84 -13.81
C THR A 200 3.49 -13.87 -12.80
N VAL A 201 3.23 -14.10 -11.52
CA VAL A 201 3.65 -13.26 -10.40
C VAL A 201 4.49 -14.11 -9.46
N SER A 202 5.78 -13.79 -9.33
CA SER A 202 6.70 -14.47 -8.42
C SER A 202 7.07 -13.54 -7.28
N LEU A 203 6.72 -13.91 -6.06
CA LEU A 203 7.02 -13.16 -4.84
C LEU A 203 8.14 -13.84 -4.06
N SER A 204 9.06 -13.06 -3.52
CA SER A 204 10.05 -13.49 -2.54
C SER A 204 10.11 -12.48 -1.41
N MET A 205 9.91 -12.96 -0.19
CA MET A 205 9.78 -12.15 1.02
C MET A 205 10.75 -12.65 2.10
N SER A 206 11.13 -11.74 2.99
CA SER A 206 11.87 -11.99 4.21
C SER A 206 11.37 -11.10 5.35
N GLY A 207 11.68 -11.45 6.59
CA GLY A 207 11.25 -10.67 7.76
C GLY A 207 9.78 -10.85 8.14
N LEU A 208 9.12 -11.86 7.56
CA LEU A 208 7.80 -12.33 7.99
C LEU A 208 7.91 -13.05 9.35
N ALA A 209 6.79 -13.20 10.05
CA ALA A 209 6.69 -14.04 11.22
C ALA A 209 7.18 -15.47 10.88
N PRO A 210 8.02 -16.10 11.72
CA PRO A 210 8.48 -17.46 11.46
C PRO A 210 7.33 -18.49 11.47
N ALA A 211 7.41 -19.48 10.58
CA ALA A 211 6.47 -20.61 10.51
C ALA A 211 4.98 -20.21 10.39
N SER A 212 4.70 -19.11 9.69
CA SER A 212 3.36 -18.56 9.47
C SER A 212 2.92 -18.66 8.01
N SER A 213 1.66 -18.30 7.75
CA SER A 213 1.11 -18.13 6.39
C SER A 213 0.55 -16.72 6.21
N HIS A 214 0.81 -16.14 5.05
CA HIS A 214 0.43 -14.77 4.71
C HIS A 214 -0.37 -14.73 3.40
N GLY A 215 -1.44 -13.93 3.40
CA GLY A 215 -2.18 -13.57 2.19
C GLY A 215 -1.40 -12.54 1.38
N ALA A 216 -1.57 -12.56 0.07
CA ALA A 216 -1.03 -11.54 -0.82
C ALA A 216 -1.99 -11.27 -1.97
N ASP A 217 -2.10 -10.01 -2.35
CA ASP A 217 -3.06 -9.54 -3.34
C ASP A 217 -2.42 -8.47 -4.24
N ILE A 218 -2.86 -8.43 -5.50
CA ILE A 218 -2.67 -7.27 -6.38
C ILE A 218 -3.89 -6.38 -6.21
N HIS A 219 -3.66 -5.10 -5.96
CA HIS A 219 -4.70 -4.09 -5.80
C HIS A 219 -4.58 -3.00 -6.86
N LEU A 220 -5.69 -2.28 -7.07
CA LEU A 220 -5.70 -1.00 -7.78
C LEU A 220 -5.22 0.11 -6.84
N GLY A 221 -4.42 1.06 -7.34
CA GLY A 221 -3.95 2.23 -6.57
C GLY A 221 -2.45 2.19 -6.34
N THR A 222 -2.04 2.68 -5.16
CA THR A 222 -0.66 2.64 -4.66
C THR A 222 -0.64 2.24 -3.18
N CYS A 223 0.54 1.97 -2.62
CA CYS A 223 0.70 1.72 -1.20
C CYS A 223 0.15 2.84 -0.29
N ASP A 224 0.25 4.09 -0.74
CA ASP A 224 -0.22 5.26 0.01
C ASP A 224 -1.69 5.62 -0.26
N SER A 225 -2.30 5.03 -1.28
CA SER A 225 -3.69 5.23 -1.65
C SER A 225 -4.28 3.90 -2.12
N GLN A 226 -4.62 3.07 -1.13
CA GLN A 226 -5.09 1.72 -1.37
C GLN A 226 -6.43 1.70 -2.10
N GLY A 227 -6.64 0.65 -2.88
CA GLY A 227 -7.88 0.43 -3.61
C GLY A 227 -8.28 -1.04 -3.57
N LYS A 228 -9.31 -1.36 -4.36
CA LYS A 228 -9.88 -2.71 -4.38
C LYS A 228 -8.85 -3.77 -4.80
N VAL A 229 -9.02 -4.97 -4.26
CA VAL A 229 -8.34 -6.18 -4.74
C VAL A 229 -8.71 -6.41 -6.22
N LEU A 230 -7.70 -6.67 -7.04
CA LEU A 230 -7.84 -7.08 -8.44
C LEU A 230 -7.64 -8.59 -8.58
N TYR A 231 -6.60 -9.13 -7.92
CA TYR A 231 -6.23 -10.53 -8.01
C TYR A 231 -5.67 -11.03 -6.69
N THR A 232 -6.20 -12.15 -6.20
CA THR A 232 -5.61 -12.86 -5.07
C THR A 232 -4.49 -13.77 -5.52
N LEU A 233 -3.36 -13.70 -4.82
CA LEU A 233 -2.17 -14.48 -5.09
C LEU A 233 -2.14 -15.72 -4.21
N LYS A 234 -1.31 -16.68 -4.61
CA LYS A 234 -1.01 -17.84 -3.78
C LYS A 234 -0.38 -17.38 -2.47
N GLU A 235 -0.88 -17.96 -1.36
CA GLU A 235 -0.35 -17.73 -0.02
C GLU A 235 1.18 -17.88 0.04
N LEU A 236 1.80 -17.03 0.85
CA LEU A 236 3.20 -17.14 1.23
C LEU A 236 3.30 -17.96 2.51
N LYS A 237 4.12 -19.00 2.52
CA LYS A 237 4.43 -19.78 3.73
C LYS A 237 5.84 -19.43 4.19
N ALA A 238 5.93 -18.76 5.33
CA ALA A 238 7.20 -18.41 5.92
C ALA A 238 7.85 -19.64 6.55
N ASP A 239 9.13 -19.86 6.29
CA ASP A 239 9.94 -20.85 6.98
C ASP A 239 10.27 -20.39 8.42
N SER A 240 11.05 -21.20 9.14
CA SER A 240 11.50 -20.87 10.50
C SER A 240 12.41 -19.65 10.59
N ALA A 241 12.91 -19.14 9.46
CA ALA A 241 13.71 -17.92 9.36
C ALA A 241 12.89 -16.72 8.85
N GLY A 242 11.57 -16.86 8.69
CA GLY A 242 10.70 -15.77 8.21
C GLY A 242 10.85 -15.47 6.72
N LYS A 243 11.33 -16.44 5.92
CA LYS A 243 11.46 -16.32 4.46
C LYS A 243 10.35 -17.08 3.75
N ALA A 244 9.82 -16.50 2.68
CA ALA A 244 8.78 -17.13 1.89
C ALA A 244 8.97 -16.81 0.40
N SER A 245 8.51 -17.72 -0.46
CA SER A 245 8.35 -17.44 -1.87
C SER A 245 7.10 -18.12 -2.41
N SER A 246 6.41 -17.46 -3.33
CA SER A 246 5.28 -18.04 -4.05
C SER A 246 5.32 -17.65 -5.52
N THR A 247 4.66 -18.44 -6.35
CA THR A 247 4.42 -18.09 -7.75
C THR A 247 2.96 -18.36 -8.08
N THR A 248 2.32 -17.34 -8.62
CA THR A 248 0.92 -17.36 -9.04
C THR A 248 0.84 -17.18 -10.54
N THR A 249 -0.04 -17.93 -11.18
CA THR A 249 -0.39 -17.76 -12.58
C THR A 249 -1.85 -17.32 -12.64
N LEU A 250 -2.08 -16.18 -13.28
CA LEU A 250 -3.40 -15.63 -13.53
C LEU A 250 -3.67 -15.69 -15.03
N ASN A 251 -4.84 -16.22 -15.41
CA ASN A 251 -5.28 -16.27 -16.80
C ASN A 251 -6.15 -15.04 -17.11
N ASP A 252 -6.38 -14.80 -18.40
CA ASP A 252 -7.25 -13.73 -18.92
C ASP A 252 -6.86 -12.31 -18.44
N VAL A 253 -5.56 -12.10 -18.19
CA VAL A 253 -5.00 -10.78 -17.88
C VAL A 253 -4.44 -10.19 -19.17
N HIS A 254 -5.12 -9.21 -19.75
CA HIS A 254 -4.73 -8.66 -21.06
C HIS A 254 -3.86 -7.41 -20.99
N THR A 255 -3.72 -6.80 -19.82
CA THR A 255 -2.97 -5.56 -19.62
C THR A 255 -2.19 -5.61 -18.32
N LEU A 256 -0.98 -5.07 -18.34
CA LEU A 256 -0.19 -4.74 -17.16
C LEU A 256 0.09 -3.24 -17.22
N PRO A 257 -0.61 -2.40 -16.45
CA PRO A 257 -0.48 -0.96 -16.59
C PRO A 257 0.89 -0.49 -16.10
N ALA A 258 1.39 0.61 -16.66
CA ALA A 258 2.70 1.15 -16.30
C ALA A 258 2.80 1.56 -14.81
N ASN A 259 1.66 1.92 -14.22
CA ASN A 259 1.46 2.29 -12.83
C ASN A 259 0.01 2.01 -12.40
N GLY A 260 -0.30 2.26 -11.12
CA GLY A 260 -1.66 2.17 -10.60
C GLY A 260 -2.07 0.77 -10.15
N TRP A 261 -1.15 -0.19 -10.13
CA TRP A 261 -1.27 -1.44 -9.38
C TRP A 261 -0.22 -1.45 -8.27
N TYR A 262 -0.54 -2.10 -7.15
CA TYR A 262 0.42 -2.41 -6.10
C TYR A 262 0.17 -3.82 -5.56
N ILE A 263 1.19 -4.39 -4.92
CA ILE A 263 1.09 -5.68 -4.22
C ILE A 263 1.11 -5.41 -2.73
N SER A 264 0.14 -6.01 -2.03
CA SER A 264 0.07 -6.02 -0.57
C SER A 264 0.30 -7.44 -0.06
N VAL A 265 1.05 -7.58 1.03
CA VAL A 265 1.15 -8.80 1.83
C VAL A 265 0.53 -8.53 3.18
N HIS A 266 -0.37 -9.40 3.62
CA HIS A 266 -1.15 -9.25 4.85
C HIS A 266 -0.60 -10.15 5.96
N SER A 267 -0.91 -9.83 7.22
CA SER A 267 -0.52 -10.61 8.39
C SER A 267 -1.07 -12.05 8.39
N ALA A 268 -2.17 -12.33 7.68
CA ALA A 268 -2.74 -13.67 7.54
C ALA A 268 -3.39 -13.93 6.15
N VAL A 269 -3.75 -15.19 5.85
CA VAL A 269 -4.27 -15.64 4.55
C VAL A 269 -5.74 -15.27 4.30
N GLN A 270 -6.56 -15.18 5.36
CA GLN A 270 -7.96 -14.80 5.28
C GLN A 270 -8.35 -14.02 6.53
N ALA A 271 -8.73 -12.75 6.33
CA ALA A 271 -9.07 -11.88 7.43
C ALA A 271 -10.57 -11.92 7.74
N THR A 272 -10.95 -12.58 8.82
CA THR A 272 -12.26 -12.37 9.47
C THR A 272 -12.21 -11.29 10.55
N ALA A 273 -11.00 -10.91 10.97
CA ALA A 273 -10.72 -9.87 11.95
C ALA A 273 -9.77 -8.82 11.35
N GLN A 274 -9.88 -7.58 11.81
CA GLN A 274 -9.07 -6.45 11.32
C GLN A 274 -7.57 -6.74 11.39
N ALA A 275 -7.08 -7.25 12.52
CA ALA A 275 -5.66 -7.55 12.72
C ALA A 275 -5.08 -8.52 11.67
N ALA A 276 -5.90 -9.42 11.14
CA ALA A 276 -5.54 -10.37 10.09
C ALA A 276 -5.51 -9.74 8.68
N ALA A 277 -6.18 -8.59 8.51
CA ALA A 277 -6.19 -7.82 7.27
C ALA A 277 -5.06 -6.79 7.21
N ASP A 278 -4.38 -6.53 8.33
CA ASP A 278 -3.30 -5.54 8.41
C ASP A 278 -2.22 -5.86 7.36
N PRO A 279 -1.95 -4.92 6.44
CA PRO A 279 -0.80 -5.03 5.54
C PRO A 279 0.49 -5.01 6.36
N VAL A 280 1.43 -5.89 6.03
CA VAL A 280 2.76 -5.96 6.66
C VAL A 280 3.86 -5.54 5.69
N ALA A 281 3.62 -5.68 4.39
CA ALA A 281 4.49 -5.13 3.36
C ALA A 281 3.70 -4.70 2.13
N CYS A 282 4.17 -3.65 1.47
CA CYS A 282 3.57 -3.15 0.25
C CYS A 282 4.62 -2.68 -0.76
N GLY A 283 4.35 -2.86 -2.05
CA GLY A 283 5.16 -2.31 -3.14
C GLY A 283 4.33 -1.96 -4.38
N ASP A 284 4.53 -0.75 -4.90
CA ASP A 284 3.92 -0.32 -6.17
C ASP A 284 4.53 -1.10 -7.34
N VAL A 285 3.67 -1.53 -8.27
CA VAL A 285 4.07 -2.25 -9.49
C VAL A 285 4.49 -1.25 -10.54
N ILE A 286 5.72 -1.40 -11.03
CA ILE A 286 6.32 -0.56 -12.06
C ILE A 286 6.70 -1.43 -13.26
N VAL A 287 6.16 -1.11 -14.43
CA VAL A 287 6.54 -1.79 -15.69
C VAL A 287 7.95 -1.38 -16.09
N SER A 288 8.82 -2.37 -16.27
CA SER A 288 10.15 -2.17 -16.82
C SER A 288 10.02 -1.80 -18.29
N HIS A 289 10.43 -0.60 -18.67
CA HIS A 289 10.51 -0.21 -20.07
C HIS A 289 11.82 -0.77 -20.63
N SER A 290 11.71 -1.67 -21.62
CA SER A 290 12.83 -2.16 -22.43
C SER A 290 13.07 -1.24 -23.63
#